data_AF-A0A955P9S7-F1
#
_entry.id   AF-A0A955P9S7-F1
#
_cell.length_a   1.000
_cell.length_b   1.000
_cell.length_c   1.000
_cell.angle_alpha   90.00
_cell.angle_beta   90.00
_cell.angle_gamma   90.00
#
_symmetry.space_group_name_H-M   'P 1'
#
loop_
_entity.id
_entity.type
_entity.pdbx_description
1 polymer ?
#
loop_
_entity_poly.entity_id
_entity_poly.type
_entity_poly.pdbx_seq_one_letter_code
_entity_poly.pdbx_strand_id
1 'polypeptide(L)'
;MRGASTEEGVEILPAFLEWMETLSKGALSDQDKSAFLELFPRLFELALFAGPNLHMDRFHDALNSPMGCLAYVLIRFLWKGDRKAGTGIPLDFRAAFDGITASDDDLAKYGKSIFASHLPSLFSLDPEWTKDNLIPRFSWESPDDALMMWSGYLYSKHINLELLIQLKMSLIEAVTRSDEWHSQFGDLVDLFVVSCLELGDCWQDEEIRKVMQSMPTDGLVAAAKTISQLLKGSEDKMGEYWINRVKPFFTFWPKDREKKTVEVGEKIAEVILSTGDQFPDAMETLHDFVSCGEHPHWLLLLLKDTAYPEDHPKVTLQFLDRGMPEAKYPEQEFAEILKRIVNKHPSMADTEEYKRLDVIRLRMGL
;
A
#
# COMPACT_ATOMS: atom_id res chain seq x y z
N MET A 1 -14.30 31.18 -22.47
CA MET A 1 -13.98 32.62 -22.56
C MET A 1 -12.82 32.86 -21.61
N ARG A 2 -11.61 33.11 -22.13
CA ARG A 2 -10.42 33.40 -21.30
C ARG A 2 -10.63 34.77 -20.65
N GLY A 3 -10.95 34.79 -19.36
CA GLY A 3 -11.52 35.92 -18.63
C GLY A 3 -10.55 36.77 -17.82
N ALA A 4 -9.25 36.61 -17.99
CA ALA A 4 -8.24 37.55 -17.50
C ALA A 4 -7.27 37.84 -18.64
N SER A 5 -6.98 39.11 -18.89
CA SER A 5 -5.82 39.47 -19.71
C SER A 5 -4.58 38.84 -19.05
N THR A 6 -3.67 38.28 -19.84
CA THR A 6 -2.45 37.62 -19.34
C THR A 6 -1.60 38.53 -18.45
N GLU A 7 -1.76 39.85 -18.52
CA GLU A 7 -1.09 40.82 -17.65
C GLU A 7 -1.74 40.92 -16.25
N GLU A 8 -3.08 40.99 -16.15
CA GLU A 8 -3.76 41.05 -14.85
C GLU A 8 -3.57 39.76 -14.03
N GLY A 9 -3.55 38.60 -14.71
CA GLY A 9 -3.31 37.32 -14.05
C GLY A 9 -1.92 37.21 -13.42
N VAL A 10 -0.89 37.77 -14.07
CA VAL A 10 0.49 37.78 -13.56
C VAL A 10 0.63 38.70 -12.35
N GLU A 11 -0.04 39.84 -12.34
CA GLU A 11 0.06 40.81 -11.23
C GLU A 11 -0.53 40.26 -9.92
N ILE A 12 -1.64 39.53 -9.99
CA ILE A 12 -2.35 39.03 -8.80
C ILE A 12 -1.88 37.64 -8.35
N LEU A 13 -1.10 36.93 -9.17
CA LEU A 13 -0.66 35.57 -8.88
C LEU A 13 0.13 35.43 -7.56
N PRO A 14 1.07 36.31 -7.20
CA PRO A 14 1.79 36.21 -5.93
C PRO A 14 0.87 36.32 -4.71
N ALA A 15 -0.06 37.28 -4.74
CA ALA A 15 -1.04 37.48 -3.66
C ALA A 15 -2.01 36.30 -3.55
N PHE A 16 -2.40 35.71 -4.68
CA PHE A 16 -3.18 34.48 -4.71
C PHE A 16 -2.44 33.32 -4.02
N LEU A 17 -1.19 33.06 -4.40
CA LEU A 17 -0.39 31.96 -3.83
C LEU A 17 -0.17 32.15 -2.32
N GLU A 18 0.14 33.37 -1.88
CA GLU A 18 0.29 33.70 -0.46
C GLU A 18 -1.02 33.50 0.33
N TRP A 19 -2.16 33.90 -0.25
CA TRP A 19 -3.45 33.70 0.38
C TRP A 19 -3.83 32.21 0.45
N MET A 20 -3.60 31.45 -0.61
CA MET A 20 -3.83 30.00 -0.61
C MET A 20 -2.94 29.28 0.41
N GLU A 21 -1.66 29.66 0.51
CA GLU A 21 -0.76 29.10 1.53
C GLU A 21 -1.27 29.41 2.93
N THR A 22 -1.69 30.66 3.18
CA THR A 22 -2.27 31.07 4.46
C THR A 22 -3.52 30.26 4.79
N LEU A 23 -4.45 30.10 3.84
CA LEU A 23 -5.65 29.29 4.01
C LEU A 23 -5.36 27.79 4.09
N SER A 24 -4.23 27.29 3.60
CA SER A 24 -3.88 25.87 3.68
C SER A 24 -3.34 25.48 5.06
N LYS A 25 -2.66 26.42 5.75
CA LYS A 25 -1.98 26.19 7.04
C LYS A 25 -2.70 26.82 8.24
N GLY A 26 -3.47 27.88 8.01
CA GLY A 26 -4.10 28.69 9.05
C GLY A 26 -5.44 28.15 9.56
N ALA A 27 -5.96 28.82 10.59
CA ALA A 27 -7.33 28.64 11.05
C ALA A 27 -8.32 29.22 10.04
N LEU A 28 -9.40 28.49 9.76
CA LEU A 28 -10.39 28.88 8.76
C LEU A 28 -11.59 29.56 9.43
N SER A 29 -11.97 30.76 8.99
CA SER A 29 -13.19 31.46 9.43
C SER A 29 -14.35 31.24 8.45
N ASP A 30 -15.58 31.58 8.86
CA ASP A 30 -16.75 31.51 7.95
C ASP A 30 -16.73 32.64 6.91
N GLN A 31 -16.06 33.75 7.24
CA GLN A 31 -15.78 34.83 6.29
C GLN A 31 -14.81 34.35 5.20
N ASP A 32 -13.74 33.65 5.57
CA ASP A 32 -12.80 33.06 4.60
C ASP A 32 -13.51 32.07 3.68
N LYS A 33 -14.38 31.22 4.25
CA LYS A 33 -15.18 30.28 3.46
C LYS A 33 -16.04 31.00 2.42
N SER A 34 -16.75 32.04 2.85
CA SER A 34 -17.67 32.79 1.99
C SER A 34 -16.89 33.49 0.86
N ALA A 35 -15.80 34.17 1.19
CA ALA A 35 -14.93 34.82 0.20
C ALA A 35 -14.29 33.82 -0.75
N PHE A 36 -13.83 32.67 -0.24
CA PHE A 36 -13.22 31.61 -1.04
C PHE A 36 -14.20 31.03 -2.07
N LEU A 37 -15.42 30.69 -1.65
CA LEU A 37 -16.44 30.14 -2.55
C LEU A 37 -16.93 31.18 -3.58
N GLU A 38 -17.07 32.44 -3.18
CA GLU A 38 -17.44 33.54 -4.08
C GLU A 38 -16.37 33.77 -5.16
N LEU A 39 -15.09 33.75 -4.77
CA LEU A 39 -13.97 33.98 -5.66
C LEU A 39 -13.53 32.73 -6.43
N PHE A 40 -14.07 31.55 -6.10
CA PHE A 40 -13.61 30.27 -6.62
C PHE A 40 -13.44 30.23 -8.14
N PRO A 41 -14.38 30.73 -8.98
CA PRO A 41 -14.19 30.70 -10.44
C PRO A 41 -12.92 31.44 -10.89
N ARG A 42 -12.57 32.56 -10.25
CA ARG A 42 -11.36 33.33 -10.57
C ARG A 42 -10.10 32.66 -10.01
N LEU A 43 -10.19 32.09 -8.81
CA LEU A 43 -9.09 31.33 -8.20
C LEU A 43 -8.75 30.09 -9.03
N PHE A 44 -9.76 29.41 -9.56
CA PHE A 44 -9.61 28.25 -10.44
C PHE A 44 -8.86 28.59 -11.73
N GLU A 45 -9.26 29.66 -12.43
CA GLU A 45 -8.55 30.13 -13.63
C GLU A 45 -7.10 30.56 -13.31
N LEU A 46 -6.86 31.21 -12.17
CA LEU A 46 -5.49 31.56 -11.74
C LEU A 46 -4.64 30.32 -11.42
N ALA A 47 -5.23 29.30 -10.81
CA ALA A 47 -4.54 28.05 -10.53
C ALA A 47 -4.17 27.29 -11.82
N LEU A 48 -5.02 27.34 -12.84
CA LEU A 48 -4.69 26.84 -14.19
C LEU A 48 -3.61 27.71 -14.87
N PHE A 49 -3.60 29.02 -14.65
CA PHE A 49 -2.59 29.89 -15.24
C PHE A 49 -1.19 29.68 -14.64
N ALA A 50 -1.10 29.47 -13.33
CA ALA A 50 0.15 29.43 -12.59
C ALA A 50 1.06 28.24 -12.93
N GLY A 51 0.47 27.11 -13.32
CA GLY A 51 1.20 25.86 -13.56
C GLY A 51 1.79 25.24 -12.27
N PRO A 52 2.38 24.03 -12.37
CA PRO A 52 2.94 23.32 -11.22
C PRO A 52 4.40 23.73 -10.96
N ASN A 53 4.81 23.67 -9.70
CA ASN A 53 6.22 23.68 -9.32
C ASN A 53 6.74 22.24 -9.33
N LEU A 54 7.26 21.77 -10.47
CA LEU A 54 7.69 20.38 -10.67
C LEU A 54 9.02 20.11 -9.96
N HIS A 55 9.00 19.45 -8.80
CA HIS A 55 10.23 19.18 -8.05
C HIS A 55 10.24 17.85 -7.26
N MET A 56 9.13 17.12 -7.15
CA MET A 56 8.96 15.99 -6.22
C MET A 56 8.27 14.78 -6.88
N ASP A 57 7.89 13.76 -6.09
CA ASP A 57 6.98 12.71 -6.57
C ASP A 57 5.59 13.29 -6.93
N ARG A 58 4.81 12.53 -7.73
CA ARG A 58 3.58 13.02 -8.39
C ARG A 58 2.54 13.61 -7.44
N PHE A 59 2.31 12.97 -6.28
CA PHE A 59 1.34 13.49 -5.32
C PHE A 59 1.89 14.68 -4.54
N HIS A 60 3.19 14.69 -4.20
CA HIS A 60 3.80 15.86 -3.61
C HIS A 60 3.78 17.06 -4.58
N ASP A 61 3.96 16.84 -5.88
CA ASP A 61 3.76 17.88 -6.89
C ASP A 61 2.31 18.38 -6.90
N ALA A 62 1.32 17.48 -6.77
CA ALA A 62 -0.08 17.89 -6.63
C ALA A 62 -0.29 18.76 -5.41
N LEU A 63 0.15 18.32 -4.23
CA LEU A 63 0.00 19.04 -2.97
C LEU A 63 0.63 20.43 -2.98
N ASN A 64 1.75 20.59 -3.70
CA ASN A 64 2.49 21.85 -3.81
C ASN A 64 2.12 22.67 -5.07
N SER A 65 1.20 22.19 -5.90
CA SER A 65 0.71 22.94 -7.05
C SER A 65 -0.36 23.95 -6.64
N PRO A 66 -0.53 25.06 -7.37
CA PRO A 66 -1.61 26.01 -7.14
C PRO A 66 -3.00 25.37 -7.21
N MET A 67 -3.23 24.48 -8.17
CA MET A 67 -4.48 23.74 -8.32
C MET A 67 -4.73 22.76 -7.16
N GLY A 68 -3.71 22.03 -6.71
CA GLY A 68 -3.85 21.15 -5.57
C GLY A 68 -4.04 21.91 -4.26
N CYS A 69 -3.37 23.04 -4.06
CA CYS A 69 -3.60 23.91 -2.90
C CYS A 69 -5.04 24.44 -2.88
N LEU A 70 -5.57 24.88 -4.03
CA LEU A 70 -6.97 25.28 -4.18
C LEU A 70 -7.94 24.15 -3.80
N ALA A 71 -7.73 22.94 -4.34
CA ALA A 71 -8.54 21.76 -4.03
C ALA A 71 -8.43 21.36 -2.56
N TYR A 72 -7.25 21.47 -1.96
CA TYR A 72 -7.00 21.16 -0.56
C TYR A 72 -7.73 22.14 0.36
N VAL A 73 -7.66 23.43 0.10
CA VAL A 73 -8.41 24.46 0.84
C VAL A 73 -9.92 24.22 0.73
N LEU A 74 -10.43 23.85 -0.45
CA LEU A 74 -11.83 23.49 -0.66
C LEU A 74 -12.24 22.31 0.24
N ILE A 75 -11.42 21.26 0.30
CA ILE A 75 -11.62 20.10 1.18
C ILE A 75 -11.59 20.51 2.66
N ARG A 76 -10.64 21.37 3.08
CA ARG A 76 -10.59 21.85 4.47
C ARG A 76 -11.86 22.59 4.86
N PHE A 77 -12.38 23.46 3.98
CA PHE A 77 -13.65 24.14 4.21
C PHE A 77 -14.85 23.20 4.24
N LEU A 78 -14.85 22.17 3.38
CA LEU A 78 -15.89 21.15 3.39
C LEU A 78 -15.98 20.49 4.77
N TRP A 79 -14.86 20.05 5.34
CA TRP A 79 -14.80 19.32 6.62
C TRP A 79 -14.80 20.20 7.87
N LYS A 80 -14.76 21.54 7.73
CA LYS A 80 -14.94 22.45 8.87
C LYS A 80 -16.35 22.37 9.46
N GLY A 81 -17.36 22.04 8.63
CA GLY A 81 -18.74 21.83 9.10
C GLY A 81 -18.97 20.41 9.62
N ASP A 82 -20.08 20.21 10.34
CA ASP A 82 -20.55 18.86 10.67
C ASP A 82 -20.95 18.14 9.37
N ARG A 83 -20.31 17.01 9.09
CA ARG A 83 -20.52 16.19 7.89
C ARG A 83 -20.78 14.77 8.33
N LYS A 84 -21.89 14.21 7.85
CA LYS A 84 -22.29 12.83 8.14
C LYS A 84 -22.32 12.04 6.85
N ALA A 85 -22.13 10.74 6.94
CA ALA A 85 -22.23 9.87 5.79
C ALA A 85 -23.61 10.02 5.11
N GLY A 86 -23.61 10.07 3.77
CA GLY A 86 -24.81 10.15 2.95
C GLY A 86 -25.55 11.50 2.97
N THR A 87 -25.00 12.57 3.57
CA THR A 87 -25.65 13.89 3.51
C THR A 87 -25.42 14.65 2.20
N GLY A 88 -24.52 14.15 1.35
CA GLY A 88 -24.13 14.78 0.10
C GLY A 88 -23.14 15.93 0.28
N ILE A 89 -22.49 16.32 -0.83
CA ILE A 89 -21.70 17.56 -0.88
C ILE A 89 -22.68 18.74 -0.80
N PRO A 90 -22.51 19.69 0.13
CA PRO A 90 -23.42 20.82 0.25
C PRO A 90 -23.46 21.68 -1.02
N LEU A 91 -24.63 22.25 -1.33
CA LEU A 91 -24.88 22.97 -2.59
C LEU A 91 -23.92 24.13 -2.85
N ASP A 92 -23.47 24.82 -1.80
CA ASP A 92 -22.52 25.94 -1.88
C ASP A 92 -21.11 25.49 -2.33
N PHE A 93 -20.75 24.22 -2.14
CA PHE A 93 -19.49 23.64 -2.62
C PHE A 93 -19.61 23.00 -4.00
N ARG A 94 -20.83 22.67 -4.44
CA ARG A 94 -21.04 21.77 -5.57
C ARG A 94 -20.38 22.25 -6.87
N ALA A 95 -20.56 23.53 -7.20
CA ALA A 95 -19.97 24.12 -8.41
C ALA A 95 -18.42 24.07 -8.40
N ALA A 96 -17.81 24.19 -7.22
CA ALA A 96 -16.36 24.14 -7.09
C ALA A 96 -15.80 22.73 -7.26
N PHE A 97 -16.46 21.73 -6.66
CA PHE A 97 -16.12 20.32 -6.85
C PHE A 97 -16.30 19.89 -8.30
N ASP A 98 -17.46 20.18 -8.90
CA ASP A 98 -17.77 19.85 -10.28
C ASP A 98 -16.81 20.56 -11.26
N GLY A 99 -16.43 21.82 -10.98
CA GLY A 99 -15.48 22.57 -11.80
C GLY A 99 -14.10 21.92 -11.88
N ILE A 100 -13.57 21.42 -10.77
CA ILE A 100 -12.27 20.71 -10.76
C ILE A 100 -12.39 19.34 -11.45
N THR A 101 -13.44 18.57 -11.17
CA THR A 101 -13.55 17.19 -11.68
C THR A 101 -13.95 17.11 -13.16
N ALA A 102 -14.73 18.07 -13.65
CA ALA A 102 -15.19 18.12 -15.04
C ALA A 102 -14.18 18.82 -15.98
N SER A 103 -13.15 19.48 -15.44
CA SER A 103 -12.14 20.14 -16.26
C SER A 103 -11.23 19.14 -16.99
N ASP A 104 -11.09 19.38 -18.30
CA ASP A 104 -10.18 18.65 -19.19
C ASP A 104 -8.82 19.33 -19.34
N ASP A 105 -8.58 20.45 -18.64
CA ASP A 105 -7.24 21.07 -18.57
C ASP A 105 -6.25 20.15 -17.84
N ASP A 106 -5.05 19.98 -18.41
CA ASP A 106 -3.98 19.12 -17.89
C ASP A 106 -3.59 19.44 -16.44
N LEU A 107 -3.77 20.67 -15.98
CA LEU A 107 -3.44 21.08 -14.62
C LEU A 107 -4.54 20.74 -13.61
N ALA A 108 -5.77 20.49 -14.06
CA ALA A 108 -6.86 20.09 -13.19
C ALA A 108 -6.61 18.73 -12.51
N LYS A 109 -5.79 17.85 -13.12
CA LYS A 109 -5.41 16.55 -12.54
C LYS A 109 -4.78 16.65 -11.16
N TYR A 110 -4.09 17.74 -10.86
CA TYR A 110 -3.54 17.97 -9.51
C TYR A 110 -4.65 18.15 -8.49
N GLY A 111 -5.72 18.90 -8.81
CA GLY A 111 -6.89 19.04 -7.95
C GLY A 111 -7.67 17.73 -7.79
N LYS A 112 -7.86 17.00 -8.89
CA LYS A 112 -8.48 15.66 -8.88
C LYS A 112 -7.69 14.69 -7.98
N SER A 113 -6.35 14.73 -8.02
CA SER A 113 -5.47 13.92 -7.16
C SER A 113 -5.64 14.23 -5.67
N ILE A 114 -5.81 15.51 -5.30
CA ILE A 114 -6.16 15.88 -3.93
C ILE A 114 -7.51 15.28 -3.53
N PHE A 115 -8.53 15.35 -4.38
CA PHE A 115 -9.80 14.67 -4.09
C PHE A 115 -9.64 13.15 -3.95
N ALA A 116 -8.78 12.53 -4.76
CA ALA A 116 -8.47 11.11 -4.64
C ALA A 116 -7.84 10.75 -3.28
N SER A 117 -7.00 11.63 -2.71
CA SER A 117 -6.46 11.45 -1.34
C SER A 117 -7.51 11.56 -0.23
N HIS A 118 -8.71 12.06 -0.55
CA HIS A 118 -9.86 12.11 0.35
C HIS A 118 -11.01 11.19 -0.11
N LEU A 119 -10.75 10.29 -1.06
CA LEU A 119 -11.78 9.50 -1.74
C LEU A 119 -12.67 8.69 -0.79
N PRO A 120 -12.16 7.97 0.24
CA PRO A 120 -13.02 7.24 1.17
C PRO A 120 -14.01 8.14 1.92
N SER A 121 -13.56 9.33 2.33
CA SER A 121 -14.39 10.30 3.04
C SER A 121 -15.41 10.95 2.13
N LEU A 122 -15.02 11.28 0.88
CA LEU A 122 -15.93 11.80 -0.14
C LEU A 122 -16.98 10.76 -0.55
N PHE A 123 -16.56 9.50 -0.75
CA PHE A 123 -17.46 8.38 -1.03
C PHE A 123 -18.46 8.17 0.11
N SER A 124 -18.01 8.28 1.36
CA SER A 124 -18.90 8.16 2.52
C SER A 124 -19.90 9.33 2.60
N LEU A 125 -19.46 10.55 2.25
CA LEU A 125 -20.29 11.76 2.29
C LEU A 125 -21.33 11.80 1.16
N ASP A 126 -20.91 11.53 -0.07
CA ASP A 126 -21.70 11.61 -1.30
C ASP A 126 -21.31 10.47 -2.26
N PRO A 127 -21.84 9.25 -2.04
CA PRO A 127 -21.49 8.08 -2.84
C PRO A 127 -21.80 8.28 -4.33
N GLU A 128 -22.94 8.88 -4.65
CA GLU A 128 -23.40 9.04 -6.04
C GLU A 128 -22.54 10.05 -6.78
N TRP A 129 -22.25 11.21 -6.17
CA TRP A 129 -21.33 12.16 -6.80
C TRP A 129 -19.95 11.55 -7.03
N THR A 130 -19.45 10.79 -6.05
CA THR A 130 -18.12 10.18 -6.12
C THR A 130 -18.05 9.14 -7.24
N LYS A 131 -19.09 8.30 -7.39
CA LYS A 131 -19.21 7.32 -8.48
C LYS A 131 -19.28 7.98 -9.85
N ASP A 132 -19.96 9.11 -9.96
CA ASP A 132 -20.13 9.78 -11.24
C ASP A 132 -18.90 10.61 -11.65
N ASN A 133 -18.16 11.18 -10.68
CA ASN A 133 -17.17 12.23 -10.97
C ASN A 133 -15.71 11.85 -10.65
N LEU A 134 -15.47 10.95 -9.69
CA LEU A 134 -14.12 10.56 -9.27
C LEU A 134 -13.75 9.14 -9.68
N ILE A 135 -14.63 8.16 -9.44
CA ILE A 135 -14.34 6.75 -9.75
C ILE A 135 -13.95 6.53 -11.22
N PRO A 136 -14.62 7.14 -12.23
CA PRO A 136 -14.27 6.91 -13.63
C PRO A 136 -12.86 7.41 -13.99
N ARG A 137 -12.31 8.36 -13.21
CA ARG A 137 -10.97 8.92 -13.44
C ARG A 137 -9.84 7.99 -13.04
N PHE A 138 -10.13 6.88 -12.34
CA PHE A 138 -9.15 5.81 -12.07
C PHE A 138 -8.95 4.87 -13.26
N SER A 139 -9.77 4.99 -14.32
CA SER A 139 -9.68 4.19 -15.54
C SER A 139 -8.41 4.50 -16.33
N TRP A 140 -7.67 3.46 -16.72
CA TRP A 140 -6.48 3.58 -17.55
C TRP A 140 -6.76 3.87 -19.03
N GLU A 141 -8.02 4.11 -19.41
CA GLU A 141 -8.37 4.76 -20.68
C GLU A 141 -7.75 6.16 -20.79
N SER A 142 -7.49 6.83 -19.65
CA SER A 142 -6.68 8.04 -19.57
C SER A 142 -5.53 7.85 -18.57
N PRO A 143 -4.37 7.32 -19.01
CA PRO A 143 -3.26 6.96 -18.12
C PRO A 143 -2.76 8.11 -17.25
N ASP A 144 -2.68 9.33 -17.78
CA ASP A 144 -2.19 10.50 -17.02
C ASP A 144 -3.13 10.87 -15.86
N ASP A 145 -4.44 10.85 -16.09
CA ASP A 145 -5.44 11.10 -15.04
C ASP A 145 -5.44 9.93 -14.04
N ALA A 146 -5.46 8.68 -14.52
CA ALA A 146 -5.47 7.49 -13.67
C ALA A 146 -4.28 7.47 -12.72
N LEU A 147 -3.08 7.73 -13.23
CA LEU A 147 -1.85 7.73 -12.44
C LEU A 147 -1.90 8.79 -11.33
N MET A 148 -2.41 9.99 -11.62
CA MET A 148 -2.60 11.05 -10.62
C MET A 148 -3.66 10.68 -9.58
N MET A 149 -4.77 10.09 -10.01
CA MET A 149 -5.83 9.63 -9.11
C MET A 149 -5.33 8.56 -8.16
N TRP A 150 -4.67 7.52 -8.67
CA TRP A 150 -4.11 6.47 -7.84
C TRP A 150 -2.99 6.98 -6.91
N SER A 151 -2.08 7.82 -7.41
CA SER A 151 -1.04 8.44 -6.57
C SER A 151 -1.62 9.20 -5.38
N GLY A 152 -2.74 9.90 -5.58
CA GLY A 152 -3.46 10.59 -4.50
C GLY A 152 -4.15 9.63 -3.55
N TYR A 153 -4.85 8.62 -4.06
CA TYR A 153 -5.54 7.63 -3.22
C TYR A 153 -4.58 6.88 -2.29
N LEU A 154 -3.45 6.41 -2.84
CA LEU A 154 -2.43 5.65 -2.10
C LEU A 154 -1.75 6.47 -1.00
N TYR A 155 -1.74 7.80 -1.11
CA TYR A 155 -1.18 8.67 -0.07
C TYR A 155 -1.96 8.59 1.26
N SER A 156 -3.28 8.44 1.19
CA SER A 156 -4.16 8.46 2.37
C SER A 156 -4.16 7.15 3.16
N LYS A 157 -3.79 6.03 2.51
CA LYS A 157 -3.75 4.66 3.08
C LYS A 157 -5.05 4.18 3.75
N HIS A 158 -6.19 4.82 3.46
CA HIS A 158 -7.47 4.45 4.06
C HIS A 158 -8.21 3.42 3.21
N ILE A 159 -8.61 2.31 3.84
CA ILE A 159 -9.35 1.23 3.19
C ILE A 159 -10.84 1.43 3.44
N ASN A 160 -11.61 1.54 2.36
CA ASN A 160 -13.07 1.43 2.37
C ASN A 160 -13.46 0.28 1.44
N LEU A 161 -14.08 -0.75 2.02
CA LEU A 161 -14.41 -2.01 1.35
C LEU A 161 -15.39 -1.81 0.19
N GLU A 162 -16.44 -1.00 0.37
CA GLU A 162 -17.42 -0.72 -0.69
C GLU A 162 -16.79 0.06 -1.85
N LEU A 163 -15.91 1.02 -1.55
CA LEU A 163 -15.16 1.77 -2.54
C LEU A 163 -14.21 0.88 -3.34
N LEU A 164 -13.50 -0.04 -2.68
CA LEU A 164 -12.59 -0.96 -3.36
C LEU A 164 -13.30 -1.87 -4.36
N ILE A 165 -14.55 -2.27 -4.07
CA ILE A 165 -15.37 -3.02 -5.04
C ILE A 165 -15.60 -2.19 -6.31
N GLN A 166 -15.84 -0.88 -6.17
CA GLN A 166 -16.01 0.01 -7.33
C GLN A 166 -14.71 0.21 -8.12
N LEU A 167 -13.56 0.21 -7.44
CA LEU A 167 -12.25 0.42 -8.05
C LEU A 167 -11.58 -0.86 -8.57
N LYS A 168 -12.20 -2.03 -8.35
CA LYS A 168 -11.59 -3.36 -8.56
C LYS A 168 -10.93 -3.52 -9.94
N MET A 169 -11.66 -3.21 -11.01
CA MET A 169 -11.16 -3.37 -12.38
C MET A 169 -9.97 -2.44 -12.66
N SER A 170 -10.07 -1.17 -12.25
CA SER A 170 -8.99 -0.20 -12.39
C SER A 170 -7.77 -0.57 -11.54
N LEU A 171 -7.97 -1.21 -10.37
CA LEU A 171 -6.89 -1.69 -9.51
C LEU A 171 -6.11 -2.83 -10.17
N ILE A 172 -6.81 -3.79 -10.78
CA ILE A 172 -6.18 -4.87 -11.55
C ILE A 172 -5.28 -4.27 -12.63
N GLU A 173 -5.82 -3.36 -13.44
CA GLU A 173 -5.06 -2.70 -14.50
C GLU A 173 -3.86 -1.94 -13.94
N ALA A 174 -4.04 -1.21 -12.83
CA ALA A 174 -2.98 -0.46 -12.18
C ALA A 174 -1.81 -1.35 -11.78
N VAL A 175 -2.09 -2.48 -11.12
CA VAL A 175 -1.04 -3.40 -10.64
C VAL A 175 -0.34 -4.09 -11.82
N THR A 176 -1.06 -4.41 -12.90
CA THR A 176 -0.46 -5.02 -14.10
C THR A 176 0.42 -4.07 -14.92
N ARG A 177 0.42 -2.78 -14.60
CA ARG A 177 1.23 -1.74 -15.26
C ARG A 177 2.41 -1.32 -14.39
N SER A 178 3.15 -2.28 -13.83
CA SER A 178 4.25 -2.05 -12.88
C SER A 178 5.24 -0.96 -13.33
N ASP A 179 5.55 -0.88 -14.62
CA ASP A 179 6.55 0.05 -15.17
C ASP A 179 6.12 1.53 -15.10
N GLU A 180 4.83 1.83 -14.94
CA GLU A 180 4.30 3.20 -14.76
C GLU A 180 4.58 3.74 -13.34
N TRP A 181 4.91 2.83 -12.43
CA TRP A 181 5.07 3.10 -11.02
C TRP A 181 6.54 3.29 -10.67
N HIS A 182 6.83 4.42 -10.02
CA HIS A 182 8.15 4.67 -9.43
C HIS A 182 8.14 4.14 -7.98
N SER A 183 8.29 5.02 -6.99
CA SER A 183 8.36 4.65 -5.56
C SER A 183 7.06 4.09 -4.96
N GLN A 184 5.90 4.31 -5.58
CA GLN A 184 4.59 3.95 -5.02
C GLN A 184 4.09 2.55 -5.42
N PHE A 185 4.83 1.78 -6.23
CA PHE A 185 4.38 0.45 -6.66
C PHE A 185 4.08 -0.48 -5.47
N GLY A 186 4.91 -0.42 -4.44
CA GLY A 186 4.70 -1.17 -3.20
C GLY A 186 3.37 -0.85 -2.53
N ASP A 187 3.03 0.44 -2.35
CA ASP A 187 1.76 0.83 -1.73
C ASP A 187 0.54 0.34 -2.54
N LEU A 188 0.65 0.28 -3.88
CA LEU A 188 -0.40 -0.26 -4.74
C LEU A 188 -0.55 -1.77 -4.56
N VAL A 189 0.56 -2.50 -4.48
CA VAL A 189 0.56 -3.95 -4.21
C VAL A 189 -0.02 -4.23 -2.83
N ASP A 190 0.32 -3.43 -1.82
CA ASP A 190 -0.20 -3.54 -0.47
C ASP A 190 -1.74 -3.41 -0.48
N LEU A 191 -2.25 -2.39 -1.18
CA LEU A 191 -3.69 -2.19 -1.36
C LEU A 191 -4.35 -3.40 -2.03
N PHE A 192 -3.75 -3.93 -3.10
CA PHE A 192 -4.27 -5.10 -3.80
C PHE A 192 -4.32 -6.35 -2.90
N VAL A 193 -3.24 -6.64 -2.17
CA VAL A 193 -3.19 -7.80 -1.27
C VAL A 193 -4.19 -7.68 -0.15
N VAL A 194 -4.27 -6.51 0.51
CA VAL A 194 -5.27 -6.26 1.55
C VAL A 194 -6.68 -6.42 0.99
N SER A 195 -6.94 -5.88 -0.21
CA SER A 195 -8.24 -6.04 -0.84
C SER A 195 -8.60 -7.50 -1.12
N CYS A 196 -7.65 -8.34 -1.55
CA CYS A 196 -7.89 -9.76 -1.78
C CYS A 196 -8.18 -10.50 -0.47
N LEU A 197 -7.43 -10.21 0.59
CA LEU A 197 -7.56 -10.90 1.86
C LEU A 197 -8.83 -10.48 2.62
N GLU A 198 -9.22 -9.21 2.56
CA GLU A 198 -10.39 -8.70 3.27
C GLU A 198 -11.70 -8.91 2.47
N LEU A 199 -11.65 -8.74 1.15
CA LEU A 199 -12.81 -8.86 0.24
C LEU A 199 -12.87 -10.18 -0.53
N GLY A 200 -12.31 -11.28 0.00
CA GLY A 200 -12.13 -12.54 -0.74
C GLY A 200 -13.31 -12.95 -1.64
N ASP A 201 -14.55 -12.86 -1.16
CA ASP A 201 -15.75 -13.24 -1.93
C ASP A 201 -16.09 -12.31 -3.12
N CYS A 202 -15.53 -11.10 -3.16
CA CYS A 202 -15.74 -10.12 -4.24
C CYS A 202 -14.74 -10.29 -5.41
N TRP A 203 -13.68 -11.06 -5.20
CA TRP A 203 -12.65 -11.35 -6.18
C TRP A 203 -12.92 -12.70 -6.86
N GLN A 204 -12.70 -12.76 -8.16
CA GLN A 204 -12.65 -14.04 -8.87
C GLN A 204 -11.22 -14.59 -8.83
N ASP A 205 -11.09 -15.90 -8.65
CA ASP A 205 -9.79 -16.59 -8.63
C ASP A 205 -8.90 -16.24 -9.84
N GLU A 206 -9.49 -16.10 -11.03
CA GLU A 206 -8.77 -15.76 -12.26
C GLU A 206 -8.26 -14.31 -12.25
N GLU A 207 -8.99 -13.39 -11.62
CA GLU A 207 -8.56 -11.99 -11.46
C GLU A 207 -7.30 -11.93 -10.58
N ILE A 208 -7.32 -12.61 -9.43
CA ILE A 208 -6.17 -12.66 -8.52
C ILE A 208 -4.98 -13.34 -9.19
N ARG A 209 -5.21 -14.50 -9.83
CA ARG A 209 -4.17 -15.27 -10.52
C ARG A 209 -3.49 -14.44 -11.62
N LYS A 210 -4.27 -13.74 -12.44
CA LYS A 210 -3.74 -12.87 -13.50
C LYS A 210 -2.81 -11.79 -12.93
N VAL A 211 -3.24 -11.10 -11.87
CA VAL A 211 -2.42 -10.05 -11.24
C VAL A 211 -1.15 -10.65 -10.65
N MET A 212 -1.25 -11.71 -9.85
CA MET A 212 -0.10 -12.35 -9.21
C MET A 212 0.93 -12.87 -10.22
N GLN A 213 0.49 -13.45 -11.34
CA GLN A 213 1.38 -13.91 -12.41
C GLN A 213 2.12 -12.74 -13.11
N SER A 214 1.46 -11.59 -13.24
CA SER A 214 2.05 -10.42 -13.88
C SER A 214 3.08 -9.69 -12.98
N MET A 215 2.98 -9.84 -11.66
CA MET A 215 3.81 -9.09 -10.71
C MET A 215 5.31 -9.33 -10.92
N PRO A 216 6.14 -8.27 -11.04
CA PRO A 216 7.60 -8.41 -10.97
C PRO A 216 8.07 -8.82 -9.56
N THR A 217 9.36 -9.12 -9.43
CA THR A 217 9.96 -9.64 -8.19
C THR A 217 9.75 -8.72 -7.00
N ASP A 218 9.97 -7.42 -7.17
CA ASP A 218 9.74 -6.39 -6.14
C ASP A 218 8.26 -6.31 -5.72
N GLY A 219 7.32 -6.52 -6.66
CA GLY A 219 5.90 -6.68 -6.37
C GLY A 219 5.61 -7.89 -5.49
N LEU A 220 6.17 -9.06 -5.80
CA LEU A 220 6.01 -10.25 -4.96
C LEU A 220 6.63 -10.08 -3.56
N VAL A 221 7.78 -9.40 -3.48
CA VAL A 221 8.42 -9.02 -2.20
C VAL A 221 7.50 -8.11 -1.38
N ALA A 222 6.90 -7.09 -2.00
CA ALA A 222 5.93 -6.20 -1.34
C ALA A 222 4.69 -6.98 -0.87
N ALA A 223 4.15 -7.86 -1.71
CA ALA A 223 2.99 -8.68 -1.37
C ALA A 223 3.26 -9.57 -0.14
N ALA A 224 4.37 -10.30 -0.13
CA ALA A 224 4.75 -11.14 1.01
C ALA A 224 5.00 -10.32 2.29
N LYS A 225 5.64 -9.15 2.16
CA LYS A 225 5.84 -8.22 3.28
C LYS A 225 4.50 -7.78 3.88
N THR A 226 3.53 -7.42 3.06
CA THR A 226 2.19 -7.01 3.52
C THR A 226 1.45 -8.15 4.19
N ILE A 227 1.51 -9.37 3.65
CA ILE A 227 0.95 -10.56 4.30
C ILE A 227 1.55 -10.77 5.70
N SER A 228 2.88 -10.67 5.84
CA SER A 228 3.56 -10.80 7.14
C SER A 228 3.10 -9.73 8.13
N GLN A 229 2.94 -8.47 7.68
CA GLN A 229 2.46 -7.39 8.54
C GLN A 229 1.01 -7.61 9.00
N LEU A 230 0.12 -8.06 8.10
CA LEU A 230 -1.26 -8.37 8.45
C LEU A 230 -1.36 -9.52 9.47
N LEU A 231 -0.56 -10.57 9.31
CA LEU A 231 -0.49 -11.67 10.27
C LEU A 231 -0.02 -11.18 11.64
N LYS A 232 1.06 -10.38 11.70
CA LYS A 232 1.57 -9.80 12.96
C LYS A 232 0.56 -8.88 13.63
N GLY A 233 -0.24 -8.15 12.85
CA GLY A 233 -1.29 -7.26 13.34
C GLY A 233 -2.59 -7.97 13.75
N SER A 234 -2.73 -9.27 13.48
CA SER A 234 -3.95 -10.04 13.75
C SER A 234 -4.06 -10.55 15.20
N GLU A 235 -3.05 -10.32 16.04
CA GLU A 235 -2.99 -10.68 17.47
C GLU A 235 -3.62 -12.06 17.76
N ASP A 236 -4.63 -12.13 18.64
CA ASP A 236 -5.29 -13.36 19.08
C ASP A 236 -6.00 -14.14 17.95
N LYS A 237 -6.29 -13.50 16.80
CA LYS A 237 -6.98 -14.11 15.66
C LYS A 237 -6.05 -14.56 14.55
N MET A 238 -4.73 -14.43 14.72
CA MET A 238 -3.76 -14.74 13.69
C MET A 238 -3.94 -16.17 13.13
N GLY A 239 -4.21 -17.18 13.97
CA GLY A 239 -4.41 -18.56 13.51
C GLY A 239 -5.62 -18.72 12.60
N GLU A 240 -6.76 -18.11 12.97
CA GLU A 240 -7.97 -18.08 12.12
C GLU A 240 -7.73 -17.30 10.82
N TYR A 241 -6.99 -16.19 10.90
CA TYR A 241 -6.66 -15.36 9.75
C TYR A 241 -5.75 -16.11 8.75
N TRP A 242 -4.76 -16.83 9.27
CA TRP A 242 -3.92 -17.72 8.46
C TRP A 242 -4.77 -18.76 7.73
N ILE A 243 -5.56 -19.54 8.46
CA ILE A 243 -6.35 -20.66 7.91
C ILE A 243 -7.37 -20.18 6.88
N ASN A 244 -8.10 -19.12 7.19
CA ASN A 244 -9.28 -18.72 6.41
C ASN A 244 -8.97 -17.72 5.29
N ARG A 245 -7.88 -16.94 5.38
CA ARG A 245 -7.58 -15.85 4.43
C ARG A 245 -6.23 -16.03 3.75
N VAL A 246 -5.15 -16.13 4.53
CA VAL A 246 -3.79 -16.10 3.98
C VAL A 246 -3.42 -17.41 3.26
N LYS A 247 -3.68 -18.56 3.89
CA LYS A 247 -3.36 -19.87 3.30
C LYS A 247 -4.07 -20.08 1.94
N PRO A 248 -5.39 -19.81 1.80
CA PRO A 248 -6.06 -19.88 0.50
C PRO A 248 -5.44 -18.94 -0.55
N PHE A 249 -5.03 -17.73 -0.15
CA PHE A 249 -4.42 -16.76 -1.07
C PHE A 249 -3.13 -17.29 -1.72
N PHE A 250 -2.33 -18.08 -1.00
CA PHE A 250 -1.11 -18.68 -1.56
C PHE A 250 -1.35 -19.70 -2.67
N THR A 251 -2.59 -20.14 -2.91
CA THR A 251 -2.93 -20.95 -4.10
C THR A 251 -2.80 -20.17 -5.42
N PHE A 252 -2.80 -18.83 -5.35
CA PHE A 252 -2.58 -17.92 -6.46
C PHE A 252 -1.12 -17.49 -6.62
N TRP A 253 -0.24 -17.87 -5.67
CA TRP A 253 1.16 -17.49 -5.71
C TRP A 253 1.87 -18.08 -6.94
N PRO A 254 2.68 -17.29 -7.68
CA PRO A 254 3.36 -17.79 -8.89
C PRO A 254 4.32 -18.94 -8.58
N LYS A 255 4.25 -20.00 -9.39
CA LYS A 255 5.09 -21.20 -9.27
C LYS A 255 6.27 -21.23 -10.25
N ASP A 256 6.32 -20.26 -11.15
CA ASP A 256 7.35 -20.16 -12.19
C ASP A 256 8.73 -19.99 -11.57
N ARG A 257 9.71 -20.70 -12.14
CA ARG A 257 11.09 -20.72 -11.60
C ARG A 257 11.71 -19.32 -11.54
N GLU A 258 11.37 -18.45 -12.49
CA GLU A 258 11.87 -17.07 -12.56
C GLU A 258 11.35 -16.19 -11.42
N LYS A 259 10.19 -16.52 -10.85
CA LYS A 259 9.57 -15.80 -9.72
C LYS A 259 10.05 -16.32 -8.36
N LYS A 260 10.72 -17.47 -8.33
CA LYS A 260 11.33 -18.05 -7.12
C LYS A 260 12.73 -17.48 -6.89
N THR A 261 12.81 -16.16 -6.75
CA THR A 261 14.07 -15.50 -6.43
C THR A 261 14.35 -15.58 -4.93
N VAL A 262 15.61 -15.33 -4.57
CA VAL A 262 16.08 -15.34 -3.19
C VAL A 262 15.30 -14.33 -2.33
N GLU A 263 15.10 -13.12 -2.84
CA GLU A 263 14.45 -12.01 -2.16
C GLU A 263 12.99 -12.32 -1.86
N VAL A 264 12.29 -12.96 -2.81
CA VAL A 264 10.91 -13.44 -2.60
C VAL A 264 10.89 -14.52 -1.53
N GLY A 265 11.80 -15.50 -1.62
CA GLY A 265 11.85 -16.59 -0.65
C GLY A 265 12.16 -16.14 0.78
N GLU A 266 12.99 -15.09 0.94
CA GLU A 266 13.26 -14.48 2.26
C GLU A 266 11.99 -13.86 2.85
N LYS A 267 11.19 -13.17 2.04
CA LYS A 267 9.91 -12.62 2.51
C LYS A 267 8.86 -13.68 2.78
N ILE A 268 8.85 -14.78 2.02
CA ILE A 268 8.01 -15.93 2.36
C ILE A 268 8.42 -16.56 3.69
N ALA A 269 9.73 -16.64 3.98
CA ALA A 269 10.21 -17.09 5.28
C ALA A 269 9.72 -16.18 6.42
N GLU A 270 9.71 -14.86 6.22
CA GLU A 270 9.12 -13.91 7.18
C GLU A 270 7.61 -14.15 7.39
N VAL A 271 6.86 -14.45 6.32
CA VAL A 271 5.43 -14.83 6.43
C VAL A 271 5.28 -16.05 7.32
N ILE A 272 6.03 -17.12 7.07
CA ILE A 272 5.99 -18.36 7.87
C ILE A 272 6.27 -18.07 9.34
N LEU A 273 7.32 -17.29 9.64
CA LEU A 273 7.66 -16.95 11.02
C LEU A 273 6.59 -16.09 11.72
N SER A 274 5.72 -15.43 10.95
CA SER A 274 4.60 -14.61 11.45
C SER A 274 3.34 -15.42 11.76
N THR A 275 3.36 -16.75 11.65
CA THR A 275 2.15 -17.60 11.77
C THR A 275 1.91 -18.24 13.14
N GLY A 276 2.68 -17.88 14.17
CA GLY A 276 2.52 -18.38 15.55
C GLY A 276 2.34 -19.91 15.62
N ASP A 277 1.28 -20.35 16.30
CA ASP A 277 0.93 -21.76 16.45
C ASP A 277 0.64 -22.49 15.12
N GLN A 278 0.41 -21.75 14.03
CA GLN A 278 0.25 -22.31 12.68
C GLN A 278 1.58 -22.51 11.95
N PHE A 279 2.72 -22.28 12.60
CA PHE A 279 4.05 -22.47 12.01
C PHE A 279 4.26 -23.83 11.30
N PRO A 280 3.84 -24.98 11.85
CA PRO A 280 3.90 -26.25 11.14
C PRO A 280 3.11 -26.28 9.83
N ASP A 281 1.88 -25.75 9.84
CA ASP A 281 0.99 -25.73 8.68
C ASP A 281 1.49 -24.74 7.60
N ALA A 282 2.04 -23.60 8.03
CA ALA A 282 2.68 -22.63 7.17
C ALA A 282 3.93 -23.19 6.48
N MET A 283 4.76 -23.93 7.22
CA MET A 283 5.90 -24.64 6.65
C MET A 283 5.47 -25.67 5.62
N GLU A 284 4.48 -26.52 5.91
CA GLU A 284 3.97 -27.48 4.94
C GLU A 284 3.47 -26.79 3.66
N THR A 285 2.77 -25.68 3.80
CA THR A 285 2.20 -24.92 2.68
C THR A 285 3.25 -24.21 1.82
N LEU A 286 4.27 -23.62 2.46
CA LEU A 286 5.15 -22.64 1.81
C LEU A 286 6.59 -23.09 1.63
N HIS A 287 6.99 -24.26 2.13
CA HIS A 287 8.38 -24.74 2.07
C HIS A 287 9.01 -24.70 0.68
N ASP A 288 8.25 -24.86 -0.40
CA ASP A 288 8.74 -24.83 -1.78
C ASP A 288 9.08 -23.44 -2.33
N PHE A 289 8.75 -22.39 -1.59
CA PHE A 289 9.06 -21.01 -1.92
C PHE A 289 10.12 -20.42 -1.00
N VAL A 290 10.44 -21.08 0.11
CA VAL A 290 11.45 -20.62 1.07
C VAL A 290 12.83 -20.72 0.45
N SER A 291 13.56 -19.61 0.50
CA SER A 291 15.00 -19.56 0.25
C SER A 291 15.59 -18.35 0.98
N CYS A 292 16.77 -18.48 1.55
CA CYS A 292 17.53 -17.37 2.11
C CYS A 292 18.76 -17.12 1.27
N GLY A 293 19.15 -15.86 1.12
CA GLY A 293 20.38 -15.46 0.44
C GLY A 293 21.27 -14.64 1.34
N GLU A 294 21.30 -13.33 1.10
CA GLU A 294 22.33 -12.45 1.64
C GLU A 294 22.10 -12.01 3.09
N HIS A 295 20.87 -12.14 3.62
CA HIS A 295 20.49 -11.60 4.94
C HIS A 295 19.87 -12.62 5.92
N PRO A 296 20.46 -13.81 6.15
CA PRO A 296 19.93 -14.82 7.08
C PRO A 296 19.85 -14.33 8.53
N HIS A 297 20.61 -13.30 8.91
CA HIS A 297 20.57 -12.73 10.25
C HIS A 297 19.19 -12.27 10.69
N TRP A 298 18.47 -11.60 9.79
CA TRP A 298 17.15 -11.09 10.13
C TRP A 298 16.16 -12.25 10.42
N LEU A 299 16.18 -13.30 9.61
CA LEU A 299 15.33 -14.47 9.82
C LEU A 299 15.68 -15.23 11.10
N LEU A 300 16.97 -15.31 11.46
CA LEU A 300 17.41 -15.94 12.70
C LEU A 300 17.01 -15.13 13.93
N LEU A 301 17.11 -13.80 13.87
CA LEU A 301 16.61 -12.93 14.94
C LEU A 301 15.10 -13.13 15.14
N LEU A 302 14.32 -13.09 14.05
CA LEU A 302 12.89 -13.35 14.11
C LEU A 302 12.57 -14.72 14.69
N LEU A 303 13.25 -15.77 14.24
CA LEU A 303 13.04 -17.13 14.74
C LEU A 303 13.45 -17.26 16.21
N LYS A 304 14.53 -16.62 16.63
CA LYS A 304 14.98 -16.59 18.02
C LYS A 304 13.95 -15.92 18.93
N ASP A 305 13.23 -14.92 18.48
CA ASP A 305 12.20 -14.26 19.31
C ASP A 305 10.90 -15.07 19.44
N THR A 306 10.80 -16.23 18.78
CA THR A 306 9.64 -17.14 18.87
C THR A 306 9.84 -18.25 19.90
N ALA A 307 8.77 -18.96 20.23
CA ALA A 307 8.81 -20.22 21.00
C ALA A 307 8.94 -21.48 20.10
N TYR A 308 9.08 -21.32 18.77
CA TYR A 308 9.13 -22.45 17.84
C TYR A 308 10.28 -23.44 18.08
N PRO A 309 11.50 -23.03 18.47
CA PRO A 309 12.57 -23.97 18.78
C PRO A 309 12.17 -24.98 19.87
N GLU A 310 11.38 -24.53 20.84
CA GLU A 310 10.87 -25.32 21.94
C GLU A 310 9.62 -26.12 21.60
N ASP A 311 8.66 -25.51 20.90
CA ASP A 311 7.33 -26.07 20.72
C ASP A 311 7.20 -26.90 19.43
N HIS A 312 7.99 -26.54 18.42
CA HIS A 312 8.05 -27.20 17.11
C HIS A 312 9.50 -27.47 16.66
N PRO A 313 10.29 -28.23 17.43
CA PRO A 313 11.73 -28.41 17.18
C PRO A 313 12.03 -29.01 15.80
N LYS A 314 11.27 -30.03 15.38
CA LYS A 314 11.47 -30.68 14.08
C LYS A 314 11.21 -29.73 12.90
N VAL A 315 10.12 -28.96 12.98
CA VAL A 315 9.76 -27.99 11.95
C VAL A 315 10.77 -26.84 11.92
N THR A 316 11.28 -26.43 13.09
CA THR A 316 12.35 -25.43 13.20
C THR A 316 13.63 -25.89 12.51
N LEU A 317 14.04 -27.15 12.71
CA LEU A 317 15.20 -27.73 12.01
C LEU A 317 14.98 -27.78 10.50
N GLN A 318 13.78 -28.14 10.05
CA GLN A 318 13.42 -28.13 8.62
C GLN A 318 13.48 -26.72 8.02
N PHE A 319 13.01 -25.71 8.75
CA PHE A 319 13.11 -24.32 8.33
C PHE A 319 14.56 -23.87 8.18
N LEU A 320 15.43 -24.21 9.14
CA LEU A 320 16.85 -23.89 9.08
C LEU A 320 17.58 -24.62 7.93
N ASP A 321 17.37 -25.94 7.79
CA ASP A 321 18.01 -26.79 6.77
C ASP A 321 17.62 -26.38 5.34
N ARG A 322 16.34 -26.05 5.12
CA ARG A 322 15.84 -25.65 3.79
C ARG A 322 16.05 -24.17 3.51
N GLY A 323 15.95 -23.34 4.54
CA GLY A 323 15.97 -21.90 4.41
C GLY A 323 17.36 -21.36 4.11
N MET A 324 18.43 -21.93 4.63
CA MET A 324 19.71 -21.21 4.69
C MET A 324 20.84 -21.94 3.93
N PRO A 325 21.46 -21.31 2.91
CA PRO A 325 22.65 -21.86 2.28
C PRO A 325 23.81 -21.92 3.28
N GLU A 326 24.65 -22.96 3.18
CA GLU A 326 25.72 -23.31 4.15
C GLU A 326 26.71 -22.18 4.49
N ALA A 327 26.72 -21.06 3.76
CA ALA A 327 27.86 -20.14 3.69
C ALA A 327 27.81 -18.89 4.58
N LYS A 328 26.72 -18.51 5.25
CA LYS A 328 26.66 -17.20 5.97
C LYS A 328 25.71 -17.14 7.19
N TYR A 329 25.84 -18.03 8.17
CA TYR A 329 25.12 -17.84 9.44
C TYR A 329 25.83 -16.78 10.31
N PRO A 330 25.12 -15.81 10.90
CA PRO A 330 25.55 -15.10 12.10
C PRO A 330 25.66 -16.08 13.26
N GLU A 331 26.80 -16.02 13.92
CA GLU A 331 27.31 -17.11 14.73
C GLU A 331 26.51 -17.34 16.02
N GLN A 332 25.98 -16.30 16.67
CA GLN A 332 25.42 -16.43 18.02
C GLN A 332 23.96 -16.89 18.03
N GLU A 333 23.09 -16.30 17.21
CA GLU A 333 21.66 -16.62 17.20
C GLU A 333 21.41 -18.07 16.75
N PHE A 334 22.15 -18.52 15.73
CA PHE A 334 22.03 -19.87 15.21
C PHE A 334 22.41 -20.93 16.26
N ALA A 335 23.55 -20.75 16.94
CA ALA A 335 23.98 -21.66 18.00
C ALA A 335 23.00 -21.67 19.18
N GLU A 336 22.43 -20.51 19.52
CA GLU A 336 21.43 -20.40 20.58
C GLU A 336 20.13 -21.14 20.24
N ILE A 337 19.64 -21.03 19.00
CA ILE A 337 18.45 -21.76 18.53
C ILE A 337 18.68 -23.27 18.62
N LEU A 338 19.80 -23.79 18.12
CA LEU A 338 20.12 -25.22 18.20
C LEU A 338 20.21 -25.71 19.65
N LYS A 339 20.82 -24.89 20.53
CA LYS A 339 20.92 -25.19 21.96
C LYS A 339 19.54 -25.25 22.62
N ARG A 340 18.64 -24.31 22.30
CA ARG A 340 17.25 -24.28 22.81
C ARG A 340 16.49 -25.56 22.42
N ILE A 341 16.63 -26.00 21.17
CA ILE A 341 16.02 -27.24 20.66
C ILE A 341 16.47 -28.45 21.49
N VAL A 342 17.77 -28.69 21.63
CA VAL A 342 18.29 -29.89 22.32
C VAL A 342 18.08 -29.83 23.82
N ASN A 343 18.08 -28.64 24.42
CA ASN A 343 17.78 -28.48 25.85
C ASN A 343 16.36 -28.96 26.20
N LYS A 344 15.36 -28.65 25.37
CA LYS A 344 13.97 -29.09 25.60
C LYS A 344 13.69 -30.48 25.02
N HIS A 345 14.34 -30.83 23.91
CA HIS A 345 14.14 -32.10 23.18
C HIS A 345 15.48 -32.78 22.85
N PRO A 346 16.11 -33.47 23.82
CA PRO A 346 17.43 -34.06 23.61
C PRO A 346 17.52 -35.06 22.45
N SER A 347 16.42 -35.75 22.13
CA SER A 347 16.35 -36.70 21.01
C SER A 347 16.54 -36.06 19.63
N MET A 348 16.41 -34.73 19.52
CA MET A 348 16.62 -34.03 18.25
C MET A 348 18.10 -34.05 17.83
N ALA A 349 19.04 -34.22 18.77
CA ALA A 349 20.46 -34.31 18.47
C ALA A 349 20.82 -35.48 17.53
N ASP A 350 20.00 -36.53 17.52
CA ASP A 350 20.21 -37.72 16.69
C ASP A 350 19.63 -37.59 15.27
N THR A 351 18.85 -36.53 14.99
CA THR A 351 18.25 -36.30 13.68
C THR A 351 19.30 -35.90 12.64
N GLU A 352 19.07 -36.28 11.38
CA GLU A 352 20.01 -35.97 10.30
C GLU A 352 20.08 -34.46 10.02
N GLU A 353 18.95 -33.77 10.15
CA GLU A 353 18.84 -32.31 10.03
C GLU A 353 19.69 -31.62 11.10
N TYR A 354 19.55 -32.02 12.37
CA TYR A 354 20.36 -31.44 13.44
C TYR A 354 21.85 -31.70 13.24
N LYS A 355 22.25 -32.93 12.89
CA LYS A 355 23.66 -33.28 12.66
C LYS A 355 24.29 -32.44 11.55
N ARG A 356 23.57 -32.19 10.45
CA ARG A 356 24.04 -31.31 9.37
C ARG A 356 24.25 -29.88 9.86
N LEU A 357 23.26 -29.33 10.56
CA LEU A 357 23.30 -27.97 11.12
C LEU A 357 24.39 -27.82 12.19
N ASP A 358 24.62 -28.86 13.01
CA ASP A 358 25.68 -28.88 14.03
C ASP A 358 27.08 -28.98 13.40
N VAL A 359 27.25 -29.72 12.31
CA VAL A 359 28.50 -29.70 11.53
C VAL A 359 28.79 -28.30 10.98
N ILE A 360 27.77 -27.58 10.52
CA ILE A 360 27.90 -26.18 10.08
C ILE A 360 28.31 -25.30 11.27
N ARG A 361 27.62 -25.42 12.41
CA ARG A 361 27.96 -24.71 13.67
C ARG A 361 29.42 -24.94 14.09
N LEU A 362 29.87 -26.19 14.08
CA LEU A 362 31.25 -26.56 14.46
C LEU A 362 32.29 -26.01 13.47
N ARG A 363 32.00 -26.00 12.16
CA ARG A 363 32.90 -25.39 11.14
C ARG A 363 33.06 -23.89 11.34
N MET A 364 32.07 -23.22 11.94
CA MET A 364 32.11 -21.80 12.28
C MET A 364 32.82 -21.50 13.61
N GLY A 365 33.26 -22.52 14.35
CA GLY A 365 34.00 -22.34 15.60
C GLY A 365 33.14 -22.07 16.84
N LEU A 366 31.88 -22.46 16.80
CA LEU A 366 30.88 -22.23 17.86
C LEU A 366 30.58 -23.45 18.71
#